data_AF-A0A521LRB1-F1
#
_entry.id   AF-A0A521LRB1-F1
#
_cell.length_a   1.000
_cell.length_b   1.000
_cell.length_c   1.000
_cell.angle_alpha   90.00
_cell.angle_beta   90.00
_cell.angle_gamma   90.00
#
_symmetry.space_group_name_H-M   'P 1'
#
loop_
_entity.id
_entity.type
_entity.pdbx_description
1 polymer ?
#
loop_
_entity_poly.entity_id
_entity_poly.type
_entity_poly.pdbx_seq_one_letter_code
_entity_poly.pdbx_strand_id
1 'polypeptide(L)'
;MTDPFPAVAEATATGETADLFADIRATVGVRVVNLVWRHLATIDGALPWAWAAVKPLYLHGMADTAAVRFRESMALPRLASLVGEQPSSVDAVLASYDHSNTINLFALGALVAHLRGEAVSAGAPEQGPRLAAPDVALPKLATQEDVSPETWACVLRLNRFGDRPQPLILASMYRHLAHAPGFLAKIETALAPVEADGSLRRTIDGNLADAKRRAAVLARAISAESPPSGERIEQGVSAFVDHAIGKMVTICRAIRTARGSV
;
A
#
# COMPACT_ATOMS: atom_id res chain seq x y z
N MET A 1 -14.59 -14.38 -1.69
CA MET A 1 -14.78 -12.92 -1.70
C MET A 1 -14.40 -12.43 -3.09
N THR A 2 -15.32 -11.79 -3.80
CA THR A 2 -15.02 -11.11 -5.06
C THR A 2 -14.28 -9.81 -4.76
N ASP A 3 -13.24 -9.48 -5.53
CA ASP A 3 -12.51 -8.22 -5.39
C ASP A 3 -13.49 -7.06 -5.68
N PRO A 4 -13.73 -6.14 -4.74
CA PRO A 4 -14.71 -5.07 -4.95
C PRO A 4 -14.29 -4.06 -6.02
N PHE A 5 -13.02 -4.07 -6.45
CA PHE A 5 -12.51 -3.17 -7.47
C PHE A 5 -12.21 -3.92 -8.77
N PRO A 6 -12.90 -3.61 -9.88
CA PRO A 6 -12.50 -4.13 -11.17
C PRO A 6 -11.08 -3.63 -11.48
N ALA A 7 -10.25 -4.50 -12.04
CA ALA A 7 -8.86 -4.18 -12.31
C ALA A 7 -8.37 -4.88 -13.58
N VAL A 8 -7.56 -4.19 -14.38
CA VAL A 8 -6.87 -4.79 -15.51
C VAL A 8 -5.73 -5.67 -14.99
N ALA A 9 -5.71 -6.95 -15.36
CA ALA A 9 -4.61 -7.84 -15.00
C ALA A 9 -3.35 -7.47 -15.78
N GLU A 10 -2.18 -7.45 -15.13
CA GLU A 10 -0.91 -7.11 -15.79
C GLU A 10 -0.61 -8.04 -16.97
N ALA A 11 -0.89 -9.33 -16.80
CA ALA A 11 -0.62 -10.34 -17.82
C ALA A 11 -1.45 -10.17 -19.11
N THR A 12 -2.54 -9.41 -19.05
CA THR A 12 -3.44 -9.18 -20.18
C THR A 12 -3.45 -7.71 -20.63
N ALA A 13 -2.69 -6.84 -19.97
CA ALA A 13 -2.58 -5.45 -20.38
C ALA A 13 -1.85 -5.34 -21.73
N THR A 14 -2.35 -4.49 -22.61
CA THR A 14 -1.77 -4.25 -23.95
C THR A 14 -1.73 -2.75 -24.24
N GLY A 15 -0.94 -2.36 -25.25
CA GLY A 15 -0.80 -0.96 -25.67
C GLY A 15 -0.37 -0.03 -24.54
N GLU A 16 -0.94 1.17 -24.50
CA GLU A 16 -0.60 2.23 -23.53
C GLU A 16 -0.71 1.76 -22.06
N THR A 17 -1.67 0.90 -21.73
CA THR A 17 -1.82 0.39 -20.36
C THR A 17 -0.61 -0.47 -19.95
N ALA A 18 -0.10 -1.30 -20.86
CA ALA A 18 1.08 -2.13 -20.60
C ALA A 18 2.34 -1.27 -20.43
N ASP A 19 2.49 -0.22 -21.25
CA ASP A 19 3.60 0.72 -21.18
C ASP A 19 3.58 1.50 -19.87
N LEU A 20 2.40 1.98 -19.43
CA LEU A 20 2.23 2.65 -18.14
C LEU A 20 2.52 1.71 -16.97
N PHE A 21 2.10 0.45 -17.02
CA PHE A 21 2.44 -0.54 -16.01
C PHE A 21 3.96 -0.80 -15.93
N ALA A 22 4.65 -0.88 -17.08
CA ALA A 22 6.10 -0.99 -17.11
C ALA A 22 6.80 0.24 -16.50
N ASP A 23 6.33 1.45 -16.83
CA ASP A 23 6.86 2.71 -16.29
C ASP A 23 6.62 2.85 -14.78
N ILE A 24 5.46 2.44 -14.28
CA ILE A 24 5.16 2.37 -12.84
C ILE A 24 6.14 1.44 -12.14
N ARG A 25 6.38 0.24 -12.68
CA ARG A 25 7.36 -0.70 -12.08
C ARG A 25 8.76 -0.11 -12.03
N ALA A 26 9.22 0.50 -13.12
CA ALA A 26 10.54 1.12 -13.20
C ALA A 26 10.69 2.33 -12.27
N THR A 27 9.64 3.14 -12.14
CA THR A 27 9.66 4.37 -11.33
C THR A 27 9.50 4.08 -9.84
N VAL A 28 8.53 3.24 -9.46
CA VAL A 28 8.27 2.89 -8.05
C VAL A 28 9.23 1.81 -7.55
N GLY A 29 9.89 1.06 -8.45
CA GLY A 29 10.80 -0.02 -8.10
C GLY A 29 10.09 -1.29 -7.62
N VAL A 30 8.86 -1.53 -8.10
CA VAL A 30 8.04 -2.68 -7.69
C VAL A 30 7.99 -3.74 -8.76
N ARG A 31 7.93 -5.01 -8.36
CA ARG A 31 7.79 -6.14 -9.30
C ARG A 31 6.35 -6.39 -9.75
N VAL A 32 5.38 -5.95 -8.95
CA VAL A 32 3.95 -6.10 -9.21
C VAL A 32 3.31 -4.72 -9.12
N VAL A 33 2.46 -4.40 -10.09
CA VAL A 33 1.72 -3.14 -10.11
C VAL A 33 0.61 -3.20 -9.05
N ASN A 34 0.61 -2.21 -8.15
CA ASN A 34 -0.37 -2.14 -7.06
C ASN A 34 -1.81 -2.11 -7.63
N LEU A 35 -2.76 -2.73 -6.91
CA LEU A 35 -4.15 -2.89 -7.36
C LEU A 35 -4.81 -1.54 -7.69
N VAL A 36 -4.47 -0.46 -6.99
CA VAL A 36 -4.97 0.89 -7.27
C VAL A 36 -4.68 1.34 -8.71
N TRP A 37 -3.46 1.15 -9.21
CA TRP A 37 -3.09 1.51 -10.58
C TRP A 37 -3.82 0.64 -11.60
N ARG A 38 -3.97 -0.65 -11.30
CA ARG A 38 -4.73 -1.59 -12.15
C ARG A 38 -6.23 -1.28 -12.17
N HIS A 39 -6.76 -0.75 -11.08
CA HIS A 39 -8.12 -0.26 -11.00
C HIS A 39 -8.30 1.03 -11.82
N LEU A 40 -7.40 2.00 -11.70
CA LEU A 40 -7.43 3.23 -12.50
C LEU A 40 -7.38 2.94 -14.01
N ALA A 41 -6.74 1.85 -14.44
CA ALA A 41 -6.76 1.40 -15.83
C ALA A 41 -8.15 1.00 -16.36
N THR A 42 -9.12 0.77 -15.46
CA THR A 42 -10.51 0.46 -15.84
C THR A 42 -11.37 1.71 -16.05
N ILE A 43 -10.85 2.90 -15.72
CA ILE A 43 -11.54 4.17 -15.84
C ILE A 43 -10.89 4.94 -17.01
N ASP A 44 -11.69 5.31 -17.99
CA ASP A 44 -11.21 5.99 -19.19
C ASP A 44 -10.38 7.25 -18.86
N GLY A 45 -9.18 7.32 -19.44
CA GLY A 45 -8.18 8.39 -19.22
C GLY A 45 -7.59 8.51 -17.80
N ALA A 46 -8.03 7.69 -16.83
CA ALA A 46 -7.66 7.89 -15.43
C ALA A 46 -6.23 7.48 -15.12
N LEU A 47 -5.78 6.29 -15.55
CA LEU A 47 -4.40 5.84 -15.34
C LEU A 47 -3.35 6.81 -15.90
N PRO A 48 -3.38 7.19 -17.20
CA PRO A 48 -2.37 8.10 -17.75
C PRO A 48 -2.36 9.46 -17.04
N TRP A 49 -3.53 10.04 -16.75
CA TRP A 49 -3.61 11.31 -16.03
C TRP A 49 -3.07 11.20 -14.60
N ALA A 50 -3.55 10.22 -13.83
CA ALA A 50 -3.17 10.07 -12.43
C ALA A 50 -1.67 9.78 -12.29
N TRP A 51 -1.14 8.93 -13.17
CA TRP A 51 0.29 8.63 -13.19
C TRP A 51 1.13 9.86 -13.52
N ALA A 52 0.77 10.60 -14.58
CA ALA A 52 1.46 11.84 -14.93
C ALA A 52 1.45 12.87 -13.79
N ALA A 53 0.32 12.99 -13.07
CA ALA A 53 0.17 13.91 -11.94
C ALA A 53 1.11 13.59 -10.77
N VAL A 54 1.31 12.31 -10.44
CA VAL A 54 2.11 11.91 -9.27
C VAL A 54 3.54 11.50 -9.59
N LYS A 55 3.87 11.16 -10.84
CA LYS A 55 5.21 10.68 -11.23
C LYS A 55 6.34 11.62 -10.74
N PRO A 56 6.21 12.96 -10.80
CA PRO A 56 7.23 13.86 -10.25
C PRO A 56 7.51 13.65 -8.75
N LEU A 57 6.51 13.27 -7.95
CA LEU A 57 6.67 13.01 -6.52
C LEU A 57 7.61 11.82 -6.25
N TYR A 58 7.61 10.83 -7.15
CA TYR A 58 8.54 9.70 -7.10
C TYR A 58 9.92 10.07 -7.64
N LEU A 59 9.98 10.74 -8.80
CA LEU A 59 11.26 11.05 -9.46
C LEU A 59 12.14 11.99 -8.62
N HIS A 60 11.52 12.93 -7.90
CA HIS A 60 12.22 13.87 -7.02
C HIS A 60 12.35 13.36 -5.56
N GLY A 61 12.02 12.09 -5.31
CA GLY A 61 12.13 11.46 -3.99
C GLY A 61 11.31 12.15 -2.89
N MET A 62 10.23 12.85 -3.25
CA MET A 62 9.39 13.55 -2.28
C MET A 62 8.55 12.57 -1.47
N ALA A 63 7.95 11.58 -2.15
CA ALA A 63 7.20 10.51 -1.48
C ALA A 63 8.12 9.65 -0.59
N ASP A 64 9.33 9.38 -1.05
CA ASP A 64 10.39 8.68 -0.31
C ASP A 64 10.80 9.42 0.97
N THR A 65 11.05 10.72 0.85
CA THR A 65 11.42 11.58 1.99
C THR A 65 10.30 11.61 3.02
N ALA A 66 9.05 11.79 2.58
CA ALA A 66 7.89 11.71 3.47
C ALA A 66 7.76 10.33 4.14
N ALA A 67 8.04 9.23 3.41
CA ALA A 67 8.03 7.89 3.95
C ALA A 67 9.10 7.67 5.04
N VAL A 68 10.30 8.21 4.87
CA VAL A 68 11.37 8.17 5.90
C VAL A 68 10.92 8.92 7.16
N ARG A 69 10.49 10.19 7.01
CA ARG A 69 10.03 11.02 8.13
C ARG A 69 8.84 10.42 8.86
N PHE A 70 7.93 9.80 8.11
CA PHE A 70 6.79 9.11 8.69
C PHE A 70 7.22 7.92 9.55
N ARG A 71 8.13 7.08 9.06
CA ARG A 71 8.65 5.92 9.80
C ARG A 71 9.39 6.30 11.08
N GLU A 72 10.01 7.48 11.13
CA GLU A 72 10.65 8.02 12.35
C GLU A 72 9.64 8.33 13.47
N SER A 73 8.40 8.68 13.11
CA SER A 73 7.37 9.14 14.05
C SER A 73 6.16 8.22 14.19
N MET A 74 6.04 7.19 13.34
CA MET A 74 4.86 6.34 13.33
C MET A 74 4.73 5.56 14.64
N ALA A 75 3.51 5.46 15.16
CA ALA A 75 3.21 4.58 16.26
C ALA A 75 3.04 3.14 15.74
N LEU A 76 3.41 2.15 16.56
CA LEU A 76 3.23 0.73 16.23
C LEU A 76 2.57 0.00 17.40
N PRO A 77 1.59 -0.90 17.15
CA PRO A 77 1.10 -1.79 18.18
C PRO A 77 2.23 -2.74 18.62
N ARG A 78 2.30 -3.07 19.91
CA ARG A 78 3.29 -4.01 20.42
C ARG A 78 2.83 -5.43 20.16
N LEU A 79 3.41 -6.05 19.12
CA LEU A 79 3.15 -7.45 18.81
C LEU A 79 4.06 -8.36 19.65
N ALA A 80 3.60 -9.59 19.90
CA ALA A 80 4.47 -10.65 20.38
C ALA A 80 5.62 -10.90 19.38
N SER A 81 6.77 -11.36 19.87
CA SER A 81 7.94 -11.61 19.02
C SER A 81 7.58 -12.62 17.93
N LEU A 82 7.96 -12.28 16.69
CA LEU A 82 7.83 -13.15 15.53
C LEU A 82 9.17 -13.74 15.11
N VAL A 83 10.26 -13.53 15.87
CA VAL A 83 11.63 -14.00 15.59
C VAL A 83 11.68 -15.54 15.45
N GLY A 84 12.64 -16.02 14.65
CA GLY A 84 12.82 -17.43 14.31
C GLY A 84 13.02 -17.65 12.82
N GLU A 85 13.40 -18.87 12.42
CA GLU A 85 13.62 -19.22 11.02
C GLU A 85 12.30 -19.19 10.24
N GLN A 86 12.35 -18.62 9.03
CA GLN A 86 11.28 -18.58 8.04
C GLN A 86 11.90 -18.68 6.64
N PRO A 87 11.13 -19.09 5.62
CA PRO A 87 11.59 -18.99 4.24
C PRO A 87 12.00 -17.55 3.91
N SER A 88 13.09 -17.36 3.15
CA SER A 88 13.58 -16.03 2.75
C SER A 88 12.54 -15.20 1.99
N SER A 89 11.56 -15.86 1.38
CA SER A 89 10.41 -15.20 0.74
C SER A 89 9.56 -14.38 1.71
N VAL A 90 9.54 -14.72 3.01
CA VAL A 90 8.78 -13.97 4.02
C VAL A 90 9.35 -12.56 4.19
N ASP A 91 10.65 -12.45 4.48
CA ASP A 91 11.30 -11.15 4.67
C ASP A 91 11.31 -10.34 3.37
N ALA A 92 11.47 -11.01 2.22
CA ALA A 92 11.32 -10.39 0.90
C ALA A 92 9.94 -9.74 0.70
N VAL A 93 8.86 -10.49 0.98
CA VAL A 93 7.49 -9.98 0.86
C VAL A 93 7.27 -8.80 1.80
N LEU A 94 7.64 -8.93 3.08
CA LEU A 94 7.48 -7.85 4.07
C LEU A 94 8.27 -6.61 3.67
N ALA A 95 9.52 -6.76 3.22
CA ALA A 95 10.34 -5.64 2.77
C ALA A 95 9.73 -4.91 1.57
N SER A 96 9.26 -5.67 0.58
CA SER A 96 8.63 -5.11 -0.63
C SER A 96 7.35 -4.34 -0.31
N TYR A 97 6.47 -4.87 0.56
CA TYR A 97 5.22 -4.20 0.92
C TYR A 97 5.42 -3.03 1.88
N ASP A 98 6.36 -3.11 2.84
CA ASP A 98 6.71 -1.96 3.69
C ASP A 98 7.27 -0.80 2.86
N HIS A 99 8.10 -1.09 1.85
CA HIS A 99 8.60 -0.09 0.92
C HIS A 99 7.47 0.50 0.06
N SER A 100 6.83 -0.35 -0.76
CA SER A 100 5.89 0.10 -1.79
C SER A 100 4.59 0.69 -1.23
N ASN A 101 4.01 0.12 -0.17
CA ASN A 101 2.78 0.67 0.41
C ASN A 101 3.05 2.04 1.05
N THR A 102 4.19 2.23 1.71
CA THR A 102 4.48 3.51 2.38
C THR A 102 4.70 4.62 1.37
N ILE A 103 5.45 4.37 0.29
CA ILE A 103 5.66 5.37 -0.77
C ILE A 103 4.33 5.66 -1.49
N ASN A 104 3.57 4.63 -1.85
CA ASN A 104 2.25 4.80 -2.47
C ASN A 104 1.28 5.56 -1.54
N LEU A 105 1.33 5.35 -0.23
CA LEU A 105 0.48 6.08 0.73
C LEU A 105 0.65 7.59 0.59
N PHE A 106 1.88 8.07 0.42
CA PHE A 106 2.17 9.49 0.27
C PHE A 106 1.85 10.03 -1.12
N ALA A 107 2.26 9.33 -2.18
CA ALA A 107 1.98 9.79 -3.55
C ALA A 107 0.48 9.78 -3.87
N LEU A 108 -0.24 8.72 -3.49
CA LEU A 108 -1.69 8.61 -3.70
C LEU A 108 -2.48 9.47 -2.73
N GLY A 109 -2.01 9.62 -1.48
CA GLY A 109 -2.59 10.58 -0.54
C GLY A 109 -2.49 12.01 -1.06
N ALA A 110 -1.38 12.37 -1.70
CA ALA A 110 -1.19 13.68 -2.32
C ALA A 110 -2.13 13.88 -3.50
N LEU A 111 -2.34 12.84 -4.32
CA LEU A 111 -3.30 12.86 -5.42
C LEU A 111 -4.74 13.09 -4.92
N VAL A 112 -5.14 12.38 -3.85
CA VAL A 112 -6.47 12.56 -3.22
C VAL A 112 -6.61 13.98 -2.67
N ALA A 113 -5.62 14.47 -1.92
CA ALA A 113 -5.65 15.83 -1.38
C ALA A 113 -5.72 16.90 -2.49
N HIS A 114 -4.99 16.69 -3.59
CA HIS A 114 -5.06 17.57 -4.77
C HIS A 114 -6.46 17.59 -5.40
N LEU A 115 -7.02 16.41 -5.69
CA LEU A 115 -8.35 16.29 -6.30
C LEU A 115 -9.48 16.86 -5.44
N ARG A 116 -9.32 16.86 -4.12
CA ARG A 116 -10.26 17.45 -3.17
C ARG A 116 -10.05 18.95 -2.93
N GLY A 117 -8.97 19.54 -3.46
CA GLY A 117 -8.58 20.92 -3.14
C GLY A 117 -8.12 21.09 -1.68
N GLU A 118 -7.64 20.02 -1.05
CA GLU A 118 -7.20 19.97 0.35
C GLU A 118 -5.69 20.23 0.50
N ALA A 119 -4.99 20.66 -0.56
CA ALA A 119 -3.59 21.06 -0.46
C ALA A 119 -3.44 22.20 0.55
N VAL A 120 -2.48 22.08 1.47
CA VAL A 120 -2.27 23.12 2.48
C VAL A 120 -1.71 24.40 1.86
N SER A 121 -1.99 25.54 2.50
CA SER A 121 -1.54 26.86 2.03
C SER A 121 -0.05 27.14 2.27
N ALA A 122 0.60 26.41 3.19
CA ALA A 122 1.99 26.62 3.60
C ALA A 122 2.76 25.30 3.80
N GLY A 123 4.10 25.38 3.71
CA GLY A 123 5.02 24.23 3.81
C GLY A 123 5.40 23.66 2.44
N ALA A 124 6.69 23.43 2.18
CA ALA A 124 7.16 22.97 0.88
C ALA A 124 7.33 21.44 0.85
N PRO A 125 6.95 20.75 -0.24
CA PRO A 125 7.27 19.34 -0.41
C PRO A 125 8.79 19.18 -0.47
N GLU A 126 9.35 18.46 0.52
CA GLU A 126 10.78 18.19 0.61
C GLU A 126 11.19 17.20 -0.48
N GLN A 127 12.22 17.54 -1.25
CA GLN A 127 12.85 16.63 -2.20
C GLN A 127 13.98 15.87 -1.51
N GLY A 128 14.30 14.68 -2.01
CA GLY A 128 15.38 13.88 -1.44
C GLY A 128 15.79 12.72 -2.34
N PRO A 129 16.72 11.88 -1.87
CA PRO A 129 17.12 10.69 -2.60
C PRO A 129 15.95 9.71 -2.69
N ARG A 130 15.81 9.06 -3.84
CA ARG A 130 14.90 7.91 -3.99
C ARG A 130 15.42 6.74 -3.14
N LEU A 131 14.54 6.08 -2.40
CA LEU A 131 14.90 4.87 -1.69
C LEU A 131 15.12 3.74 -2.69
N ALA A 132 16.20 3.00 -2.52
CA ALA A 132 16.41 1.77 -3.27
C ALA A 132 15.26 0.80 -2.95
N ALA A 133 14.55 0.36 -3.99
CA ALA A 133 13.55 -0.66 -3.82
C ALA A 133 14.21 -2.01 -3.50
N PRO A 134 13.61 -2.83 -2.62
CA PRO A 134 14.16 -4.16 -2.33
C PRO A 134 14.21 -5.03 -3.59
N ASP A 135 15.42 -5.47 -3.98
CA ASP A 135 15.60 -6.38 -5.10
C ASP A 135 15.33 -7.83 -4.67
N VAL A 136 14.05 -8.16 -4.51
CA VAL A 136 13.61 -9.44 -3.96
C VAL A 136 12.57 -10.13 -4.83
N ALA A 137 12.72 -11.44 -5.01
CA ALA A 137 11.74 -12.26 -5.70
C ALA A 137 10.54 -12.54 -4.80
N LEU A 138 9.36 -12.09 -5.26
CA LEU A 138 8.10 -12.37 -4.60
C LEU A 138 7.56 -13.72 -5.09
N PRO A 139 6.98 -14.56 -4.21
CA PRO A 139 6.19 -15.71 -4.62
C PRO A 139 5.07 -15.31 -5.56
N LYS A 140 4.50 -16.26 -6.31
CA LYS A 140 3.26 -16.02 -7.07
C LYS A 140 2.18 -15.46 -6.14
N LEU A 141 1.42 -14.49 -6.60
CA LEU A 141 0.26 -13.98 -5.86
C LEU A 141 -0.81 -15.08 -5.79
N ALA A 142 -1.01 -15.71 -4.63
CA ALA A 142 -1.92 -16.85 -4.50
C ALA A 142 -3.37 -16.48 -4.81
N THR A 143 -4.08 -17.37 -5.51
CA THR A 143 -5.55 -17.44 -5.56
C THR A 143 -6.08 -18.43 -4.52
N GLN A 144 -7.40 -18.57 -4.41
CA GLN A 144 -8.00 -19.54 -3.51
C GLN A 144 -7.63 -20.98 -3.88
N GLU A 145 -7.44 -21.25 -5.17
CA GLU A 145 -7.10 -22.56 -5.72
C GLU A 145 -5.60 -22.90 -5.59
N ASP A 146 -4.75 -21.89 -5.35
CA ASP A 146 -3.30 -22.08 -5.22
C ASP A 146 -2.89 -22.64 -3.83
N VAL A 147 -3.77 -22.61 -2.82
CA VAL A 147 -3.45 -22.97 -1.43
C VAL A 147 -4.57 -23.79 -0.77
N SER A 148 -4.31 -24.39 0.39
CA SER A 148 -5.35 -25.12 1.14
C SER A 148 -6.49 -24.19 1.59
N PRO A 149 -7.72 -24.72 1.75
CA PRO A 149 -8.86 -23.96 2.28
C PRO A 149 -8.57 -23.29 3.62
N GLU A 150 -7.81 -23.94 4.50
CA GLU A 150 -7.42 -23.44 5.82
C GLU A 150 -6.49 -22.22 5.71
N THR A 151 -5.51 -22.27 4.81
CA THR A 151 -4.60 -21.16 4.54
C THR A 151 -5.36 -19.98 3.94
N TRP A 152 -6.24 -20.22 2.97
CA TRP A 152 -7.05 -19.16 2.38
C TRP A 152 -8.00 -18.53 3.40
N ALA A 153 -8.61 -19.33 4.27
CA ALA A 153 -9.42 -18.82 5.37
C ALA A 153 -8.59 -17.95 6.34
N CYS A 154 -7.35 -18.33 6.64
CA CYS A 154 -6.43 -17.51 7.43
C CYS A 154 -6.13 -16.17 6.73
N VAL A 155 -5.86 -16.17 5.42
CA VAL A 155 -5.68 -14.95 4.62
C VAL A 155 -6.90 -14.02 4.74
N LEU A 156 -8.11 -14.56 4.63
CA LEU A 156 -9.34 -13.77 4.74
C LEU A 156 -9.57 -13.22 6.16
N ARG A 157 -9.25 -13.99 7.21
CA ARG A 157 -9.32 -13.51 8.60
C ARG A 157 -8.29 -12.41 8.85
N LEU A 158 -7.04 -12.63 8.46
CA LEU A 158 -5.96 -11.63 8.53
C LEU A 158 -6.31 -10.33 7.81
N ASN A 159 -6.99 -10.42 6.66
CA ASN A 159 -7.39 -9.22 5.94
C ASN A 159 -8.41 -8.36 6.69
N ARG A 160 -9.16 -8.91 7.65
CA ARG A 160 -10.14 -8.15 8.44
C ARG A 160 -9.51 -7.37 9.60
N PHE A 161 -8.32 -7.74 10.03
CA PHE A 161 -7.60 -7.03 11.08
C PHE A 161 -7.38 -5.57 10.71
N GLY A 162 -7.72 -4.67 11.62
CA GLY A 162 -7.60 -3.24 11.37
C GLY A 162 -8.43 -2.75 10.18
N ASP A 163 -9.46 -3.48 9.72
CA ASP A 163 -10.31 -3.05 8.59
C ASP A 163 -11.66 -2.49 9.06
N ARG A 164 -12.22 -1.55 8.31
CA ARG A 164 -13.57 -1.01 8.54
C ARG A 164 -14.59 -1.85 7.76
N PRO A 165 -15.90 -1.77 8.08
CA PRO A 165 -16.89 -2.70 7.55
C PRO A 165 -16.87 -2.86 6.02
N GLN A 166 -16.66 -1.79 5.24
CA GLN A 166 -16.53 -1.81 3.77
C GLN A 166 -15.77 -0.56 3.26
N PRO A 167 -15.11 -0.63 2.08
CA PRO A 167 -14.88 -1.80 1.24
C PRO A 167 -13.70 -2.67 1.72
N LEU A 168 -13.86 -4.00 1.73
CA LEU A 168 -12.81 -4.93 2.11
C LEU A 168 -11.95 -5.29 0.89
N ILE A 169 -10.83 -4.61 0.73
CA ILE A 169 -9.84 -4.89 -0.32
C ILE A 169 -8.90 -5.98 0.19
N LEU A 170 -8.75 -7.07 -0.56
CA LEU A 170 -7.86 -8.17 -0.16
C LEU A 170 -6.39 -7.80 -0.37
N ALA A 171 -5.65 -7.63 0.71
CA ALA A 171 -4.25 -7.21 0.66
C ALA A 171 -3.36 -8.28 0.01
N SER A 172 -2.66 -7.89 -1.05
CA SER A 172 -1.75 -8.76 -1.78
C SER A 172 -0.63 -9.34 -0.92
N MET A 173 -0.19 -8.63 0.13
CA MET A 173 0.82 -9.12 1.08
C MET A 173 0.43 -10.49 1.67
N TYR A 174 -0.79 -10.63 2.19
CA TYR A 174 -1.25 -11.90 2.78
C TYR A 174 -1.36 -13.01 1.73
N ARG A 175 -1.70 -12.67 0.48
CA ARG A 175 -1.75 -13.62 -0.62
C ARG A 175 -0.36 -14.13 -1.03
N HIS A 176 0.68 -13.30 -0.97
CA HIS A 176 2.05 -13.79 -1.16
C HIS A 176 2.54 -14.61 0.04
N LEU A 177 2.20 -14.18 1.26
CA LEU A 177 2.54 -14.91 2.48
C LEU A 177 1.77 -16.23 2.62
N ALA A 178 0.72 -16.48 1.81
CA ALA A 178 -0.01 -17.74 1.77
C ALA A 178 0.87 -18.95 1.42
N HIS A 179 1.99 -18.72 0.74
CA HIS A 179 3.01 -19.75 0.48
C HIS A 179 3.87 -20.10 1.72
N ALA A 180 3.69 -19.39 2.83
CA ALA A 180 4.30 -19.65 4.13
C ALA A 180 3.21 -19.78 5.22
N PRO A 181 2.36 -20.82 5.18
CA PRO A 181 1.16 -20.92 6.03
C PRO A 181 1.47 -20.92 7.53
N GLY A 182 2.59 -21.54 7.94
CA GLY A 182 3.05 -21.49 9.33
C GLY A 182 3.37 -20.07 9.80
N PHE A 183 3.82 -19.19 8.90
CA PHE A 183 4.06 -17.78 9.24
C PHE A 183 2.75 -16.98 9.31
N LEU A 184 1.80 -17.22 8.41
CA LEU A 184 0.47 -16.58 8.48
C LEU A 184 -0.22 -16.87 9.82
N ALA A 185 -0.19 -18.11 10.28
CA ALA A 185 -0.77 -18.47 11.58
C ALA A 185 -0.10 -17.72 12.76
N LYS A 186 1.22 -17.50 12.70
CA LYS A 186 1.95 -16.70 13.69
C LYS A 186 1.54 -15.22 13.64
N ILE A 187 1.38 -14.65 12.45
CA ILE A 187 0.89 -13.27 12.30
C ILE A 187 -0.52 -13.15 12.90
N GLU A 188 -1.41 -14.10 12.59
CA GLU A 188 -2.79 -14.08 13.12
C GLU A 188 -2.79 -14.12 14.65
N THR A 189 -1.98 -15.00 15.24
CA THR A 189 -1.80 -15.09 16.70
C THR A 189 -1.23 -13.80 17.29
N ALA A 190 -0.29 -13.14 16.61
CA ALA A 190 0.33 -11.92 17.11
C ALA A 190 -0.56 -10.68 16.97
N LEU A 191 -1.43 -10.62 15.95
CA LEU A 191 -2.37 -9.52 15.73
C LEU A 191 -3.65 -9.65 16.57
N ALA A 192 -4.08 -10.86 16.93
CA ALA A 192 -5.31 -11.10 17.71
C ALA A 192 -5.43 -10.27 19.00
N PRO A 193 -4.40 -10.18 19.87
CA PRO A 193 -4.50 -9.41 21.10
C PRO A 193 -4.66 -7.90 20.87
N VAL A 194 -3.88 -7.35 19.93
CA VAL A 194 -3.89 -5.90 19.62
C VAL A 194 -5.11 -5.45 18.84
N GLU A 195 -5.77 -6.38 18.13
CA GLU A 195 -7.12 -6.14 17.58
C GLU A 195 -8.16 -6.14 18.68
N ALA A 196 -8.12 -7.14 19.57
CA ALA A 196 -9.10 -7.29 20.65
C ALA A 196 -9.11 -6.12 21.64
N ASP A 197 -7.94 -5.55 21.95
CA ASP A 197 -7.83 -4.37 22.83
C ASP A 197 -7.96 -3.01 22.08
N GLY A 198 -8.18 -3.07 20.76
CA GLY A 198 -8.34 -1.93 19.87
C GLY A 198 -7.08 -1.10 19.62
N SER A 199 -5.91 -1.51 20.11
CA SER A 199 -4.65 -0.78 19.90
C SER A 199 -4.23 -0.76 18.43
N LEU A 200 -4.51 -1.84 17.70
CA LEU A 200 -4.26 -1.92 16.26
C LEU A 200 -5.04 -0.83 15.51
N ARG A 201 -6.36 -0.74 15.77
CA ARG A 201 -7.23 0.29 15.19
C ARG A 201 -6.73 1.70 15.49
N ARG A 202 -6.51 2.01 16.78
CA ARG A 202 -6.06 3.35 17.21
C ARG A 202 -4.75 3.76 16.53
N THR A 203 -3.82 2.81 16.39
CA THR A 203 -2.54 3.05 15.75
C THR A 203 -2.68 3.28 14.25
N ILE A 204 -3.48 2.46 13.56
CA ILE A 204 -3.80 2.66 12.13
C ILE A 204 -4.42 4.03 11.89
N ASP A 205 -5.43 4.39 12.67
CA ASP A 205 -6.15 5.67 12.50
C ASP A 205 -5.22 6.87 12.75
N GLY A 206 -4.39 6.82 13.80
CA GLY A 206 -3.42 7.88 14.10
C GLY A 206 -2.36 8.04 13.01
N ASN A 207 -1.81 6.92 12.53
CA ASN A 207 -0.83 6.88 11.45
C ASN A 207 -1.42 7.37 10.11
N LEU A 208 -2.65 6.97 9.78
CA LEU A 208 -3.34 7.42 8.57
C LEU A 208 -3.64 8.92 8.64
N ALA A 209 -4.08 9.44 9.79
CA ALA A 209 -4.30 10.86 9.98
C ALA A 209 -3.00 11.67 9.80
N ASP A 210 -1.88 11.17 10.32
CA ASP A 210 -0.56 11.79 10.11
C ASP A 210 -0.12 11.75 8.65
N ALA A 211 -0.27 10.61 8.00
CA ALA A 211 0.06 10.46 6.59
C ALA A 211 -0.76 11.43 5.71
N LYS A 212 -2.06 11.57 5.97
CA LYS A 212 -2.94 12.53 5.26
C LYS A 212 -2.47 13.97 5.42
N ARG A 213 -2.11 14.41 6.63
CA ARG A 213 -1.59 15.77 6.86
C ARG A 213 -0.32 16.04 6.05
N ARG A 214 0.61 15.09 6.04
CA ARG A 214 1.86 15.19 5.26
C ARG A 214 1.61 15.13 3.75
N ALA A 215 0.67 14.29 3.33
CA ALA A 215 0.26 14.16 1.93
C ALA A 215 -0.38 15.45 1.39
N ALA A 216 -1.12 16.20 2.22
CA ALA A 216 -1.65 17.51 1.85
C ALA A 216 -0.55 18.56 1.58
N VAL A 217 0.64 18.44 2.20
CA VAL A 217 1.82 19.25 1.86
C VAL A 217 2.38 18.83 0.49
N LEU A 218 2.48 17.52 0.26
CA LEU A 218 2.95 16.94 -1.01
C LEU A 218 2.06 17.32 -2.20
N ALA A 219 0.75 17.43 -1.99
CA ALA A 219 -0.22 17.81 -3.02
C ALA A 219 0.14 19.14 -3.71
N ARG A 220 0.86 20.05 -3.03
CA ARG A 220 1.34 21.31 -3.62
C ARG A 220 2.31 21.13 -4.78
N ALA A 221 2.98 19.98 -4.89
CA ALA A 221 3.85 19.66 -6.03
C ALA A 221 3.08 19.13 -7.25
N ILE A 222 1.77 18.88 -7.13
CA ILE A 222 0.93 18.48 -8.26
C ILE A 222 0.38 19.74 -8.94
N SER A 223 0.74 19.94 -10.20
CA SER A 223 0.26 21.07 -11.02
C SER A 223 -0.78 20.65 -12.07
N ALA A 224 -1.18 19.38 -12.09
CA ALA A 224 -2.11 18.86 -13.08
C ALA A 224 -3.52 19.41 -12.85
N GLU A 225 -4.17 19.93 -13.89
CA GLU A 225 -5.58 20.30 -13.82
C GLU A 225 -6.45 19.05 -13.63
N SER A 226 -7.51 19.18 -12.82
CA SER A 226 -8.44 18.08 -12.55
C SER A 226 -9.13 17.63 -13.84
N PRO A 227 -9.14 16.32 -14.15
CA PRO A 227 -9.73 15.82 -15.37
C PRO A 227 -11.25 15.67 -15.18
N PRO A 228 -12.03 15.47 -16.25
CA PRO A 228 -13.46 15.17 -16.15
C PRO A 228 -13.76 13.91 -15.30
N SER A 229 -12.82 12.97 -15.22
CA SER A 229 -12.91 11.78 -14.38
C SER A 229 -12.41 11.98 -12.94
N GLY A 230 -12.11 13.23 -12.52
CA GLY A 230 -11.47 13.55 -11.25
C GLY A 230 -12.16 12.95 -10.02
N GLU A 231 -13.48 13.05 -9.94
CA GLU A 231 -14.26 12.45 -8.84
C GLU A 231 -14.13 10.92 -8.80
N ARG A 232 -14.18 10.25 -9.96
CA ARG A 232 -14.03 8.79 -10.04
C ARG A 232 -12.62 8.33 -9.67
N ILE A 233 -11.61 9.10 -10.08
CA ILE A 233 -10.22 8.86 -9.69
C ILE A 233 -10.07 9.02 -8.18
N GLU A 234 -10.59 10.11 -7.63
CA GLU A 234 -10.55 10.40 -6.20
C GLU A 234 -11.20 9.28 -5.38
N GLN A 235 -12.42 8.87 -5.73
CA GLN A 235 -13.15 7.79 -5.05
C GLN A 235 -12.41 6.46 -5.14
N GLY A 236 -11.88 6.13 -6.33
CA GLY A 236 -11.08 4.93 -6.54
C GLY A 236 -9.83 4.91 -5.68
N VAL A 237 -9.04 6.00 -5.70
CA VAL A 237 -7.77 6.08 -4.97
C VAL A 237 -7.97 6.18 -3.45
N SER A 238 -8.94 6.98 -2.99
CA SER A 238 -9.22 7.16 -1.56
C SER A 238 -9.63 5.85 -0.90
N ALA A 239 -10.37 4.97 -1.58
CA ALA A 239 -10.68 3.63 -1.06
C ALA A 239 -9.42 2.80 -0.76
N PHE A 240 -8.38 2.87 -1.60
CA PHE A 240 -7.11 2.20 -1.33
C PHE A 240 -6.33 2.90 -0.23
N VAL A 241 -6.23 4.24 -0.25
CA VAL A 241 -5.48 5.01 0.75
C VAL A 241 -6.07 4.81 2.14
N ASP A 242 -7.39 4.88 2.27
CA ASP A 242 -8.08 4.89 3.56
C ASP A 242 -8.28 3.49 4.16
N HIS A 243 -8.30 2.46 3.33
CA HIS A 243 -8.56 1.09 3.77
C HIS A 243 -7.36 0.17 3.54
N ALA A 244 -7.04 -0.14 2.29
CA ALA A 244 -6.04 -1.16 1.97
C ALA A 244 -4.61 -0.73 2.35
N ILE A 245 -4.14 0.37 1.77
CA ILE A 245 -2.76 0.86 1.94
C ILE A 245 -2.59 1.40 3.36
N GLY A 246 -3.52 2.25 3.84
CA GLY A 246 -3.44 2.89 5.15
C GLY A 246 -3.24 1.91 6.30
N LYS A 247 -4.04 0.84 6.38
CA LYS A 247 -3.87 -0.19 7.42
C LYS A 247 -2.59 -1.01 7.21
N MET A 248 -2.28 -1.37 5.96
CA MET A 248 -1.20 -2.31 5.66
C MET A 248 0.18 -1.71 5.87
N VAL A 249 0.35 -0.38 5.75
CA VAL A 249 1.61 0.30 6.13
C VAL A 249 1.91 0.07 7.62
N THR A 250 0.92 0.31 8.49
CA THR A 250 1.09 0.11 9.94
C THR A 250 1.29 -1.37 10.28
N ILE A 251 0.45 -2.26 9.74
CA ILE A 251 0.51 -3.69 10.03
C ILE A 251 1.83 -4.30 9.55
N CYS A 252 2.24 -4.03 8.31
CA CYS A 252 3.47 -4.58 7.75
C CYS A 252 4.69 -4.14 8.57
N ARG A 253 4.78 -2.85 8.91
CA ARG A 253 5.88 -2.33 9.74
C ARG A 253 5.88 -2.95 11.14
N ALA A 254 4.72 -3.12 11.77
CA ALA A 254 4.61 -3.77 13.08
C ALA A 254 5.12 -5.23 13.03
N ILE A 255 4.73 -5.97 11.98
CA ILE A 255 5.22 -7.34 11.74
C ILE A 255 6.74 -7.35 11.55
N ARG A 256 7.28 -6.44 10.72
CA ARG A 256 8.73 -6.32 10.51
C ARG A 256 9.50 -5.98 11.80
N THR A 257 8.92 -5.16 12.66
CA THR A 257 9.51 -4.80 13.97
C THR A 257 9.52 -6.01 14.89
N ALA A 258 8.40 -6.75 14.96
CA ALA A 258 8.32 -7.99 15.74
C ALA A 258 9.22 -9.11 15.21
N ARG A 259 9.59 -9.04 13.93
CA ARG A 259 10.56 -9.90 13.25
C ARG A 259 12.03 -9.54 13.52
N GLY A 260 12.30 -8.35 14.07
CA GLY A 260 13.66 -7.82 14.24
C GLY A 260 14.31 -7.34 12.94
N SER A 261 13.51 -6.98 11.93
CA SER A 261 13.96 -6.68 10.56
C SER A 261 13.91 -5.18 10.19
N VAL A 262 13.71 -4.29 11.17
CA VAL A 262 13.69 -2.81 11.05
C VAL A 262 14.26 -2.15 12.28
#